data_AF-A0A0A9X0H2-F1
#
_entry.id   AF-A0A0A9X0H2-F1
#
_cell.length_a   1.000
_cell.length_b   1.000
_cell.length_c   1.000
_cell.angle_alpha   90.00
_cell.angle_beta   90.00
_cell.angle_gamma   90.00
#
_symmetry.space_group_name_H-M   'P 1'
#
loop_
_entity.id
_entity.type
_entity.pdbx_description
1 polymer ?
#
loop_
_entity_poly.entity_id
_entity_poly.type
_entity_poly.pdbx_seq_one_letter_code
_entity_poly.pdbx_strand_id
1 'polypeptide(L)'
;MEGVLLKWTNYWNGWQTRWFVLHDGILSYYRSAEDVNQGCKGSVKVSAIQIAVSNVDSTRMDLSIPGQKNLYLKAPSPQERQLWLVALGSAKACVTLTTEMKNSALTVHHKSVLAIWQQRQRNYERTVIY
;
A
#
# COMPACT_ATOMS: atom_id res chain seq x y z
N MET A 1 10.18 3.35 -2.65
CA MET A 1 10.49 4.07 -3.92
C MET A 1 10.07 5.51 -3.73
N GLU A 2 10.88 6.46 -4.14
CA GLU A 2 10.56 7.89 -4.06
C GLU A 2 10.98 8.59 -5.35
N GLY A 3 10.32 9.69 -5.68
CA GLY A 3 10.64 10.43 -6.88
C GLY A 3 9.62 11.50 -7.23
N VAL A 4 9.97 12.27 -8.24
CA VAL A 4 9.16 13.39 -8.72
C VAL A 4 8.16 12.91 -9.76
N LEU A 5 6.89 13.27 -9.58
CA LEU A 5 5.84 13.05 -10.58
C LEU A 5 5.03 14.33 -10.78
N LEU A 6 4.54 14.53 -11.99
CA LEU A 6 3.60 15.61 -12.26
C LEU A 6 2.19 15.13 -11.94
N LYS A 7 1.52 15.84 -11.04
CA LYS A 7 0.12 15.61 -10.68
C LYS A 7 -0.76 16.65 -11.37
N TRP A 8 -1.82 16.20 -12.03
CA TRP A 8 -2.86 17.11 -12.50
C TRP A 8 -3.63 17.68 -11.31
N THR A 9 -3.66 19.00 -11.19
CA THR A 9 -4.35 19.68 -10.09
C THR A 9 -5.71 20.20 -10.52
N ASN A 10 -5.75 21.23 -11.38
CA ASN A 10 -6.94 21.88 -11.93
C ASN A 10 -6.64 22.41 -13.34
N TYR A 11 -7.67 22.79 -14.11
CA TYR A 11 -7.49 23.41 -15.43
C TYR A 11 -6.65 24.69 -15.41
N TRP A 12 -6.69 25.45 -14.31
CA TRP A 12 -5.94 26.69 -14.12
C TRP A 12 -4.45 26.45 -13.82
N ASN A 13 -4.14 25.42 -13.02
CA ASN A 13 -2.76 25.15 -12.57
C ASN A 13 -2.07 24.03 -13.36
N GLY A 14 -2.85 23.27 -14.13
CA GLY A 14 -2.40 22.16 -14.95
C GLY A 14 -1.66 21.06 -14.18
N TRP A 15 -0.58 20.59 -14.81
CA TRP A 15 0.37 19.62 -14.30
C TRP A 15 1.35 20.28 -13.33
N GLN A 16 1.40 19.79 -12.11
CA GLN A 16 2.25 20.32 -11.05
C GLN A 16 3.20 19.25 -10.54
N THR A 17 4.48 19.58 -10.50
CA THR A 17 5.53 18.72 -9.97
C THR A 17 5.34 18.51 -8.46
N ARG A 18 5.29 17.25 -8.03
CA ARG A 18 5.14 16.85 -6.63
C ARG A 18 6.05 15.68 -6.32
N TRP A 19 6.53 15.63 -5.09
CA TRP A 19 7.34 14.51 -4.60
C TRP A 19 6.42 13.40 -4.11
N PHE A 20 6.60 12.20 -4.65
CA PHE A 20 5.85 11.01 -4.26
C PHE A 20 6.79 10.02 -3.58
N VAL A 21 6.30 9.39 -2.54
CA VAL A 21 6.99 8.37 -1.77
C VAL A 21 6.06 7.17 -1.62
N LEU A 22 6.50 6.03 -2.11
CA LEU A 22 5.88 4.74 -1.93
C LEU A 22 6.63 3.96 -0.86
N HIS A 23 5.96 3.72 0.26
CA HIS A 23 6.49 3.01 1.42
C HIS A 23 5.43 2.07 2.00
N ASP A 24 5.77 0.80 2.28
CA ASP A 24 4.85 -0.21 2.86
C ASP A 24 3.48 -0.33 2.17
N GLY A 25 3.43 -0.19 0.84
CA GLY A 25 2.16 -0.25 0.11
C GLY A 25 1.25 0.96 0.34
N ILE A 26 1.81 2.06 0.85
CA ILE A 26 1.15 3.35 0.97
C ILE A 26 1.93 4.35 0.09
N LEU A 27 1.22 4.97 -0.84
CA LEU A 27 1.73 6.06 -1.66
C LEU A 27 1.37 7.39 -0.99
N SER A 28 2.38 8.08 -0.49
CA SER A 28 2.29 9.41 0.12
C SER A 28 2.85 10.46 -0.83
N TYR A 29 2.28 11.67 -0.81
CA TYR A 29 2.82 12.78 -1.61
C TYR A 29 3.03 14.06 -0.80
N TYR A 30 4.04 14.81 -1.22
CA TYR A 30 4.55 16.02 -0.58
C TYR A 30 4.66 17.15 -1.60
N ARG A 31 4.73 18.38 -1.11
CA ARG A 31 4.89 19.55 -1.98
C ARG A 31 6.30 19.57 -2.59
N SER A 32 7.31 19.34 -1.76
CA SER A 32 8.73 19.27 -2.11
C SER A 32 9.42 18.17 -1.30
N ALA A 33 10.60 17.72 -1.72
CA ALA A 33 11.38 16.71 -0.99
C ALA A 33 11.80 17.19 0.42
N GLU A 34 12.03 18.49 0.58
CA GLU A 34 12.39 19.11 1.86
C GLU A 34 11.20 19.19 2.84
N ASP A 35 9.97 19.20 2.31
CA ASP A 35 8.73 19.26 3.08
C ASP A 35 8.28 17.89 3.61
N VAL A 36 9.09 16.83 3.46
CA VAL A 36 8.79 15.52 4.04
C VAL A 36 8.61 15.63 5.57
N ASN A 37 9.33 16.55 6.22
CA ASN A 37 9.20 16.86 7.64
C ASN A 37 8.01 17.77 8.00
N GLN A 38 7.42 18.49 7.04
CA GLN A 38 6.24 19.35 7.26
C GLN A 38 4.91 18.59 7.27
N GLY A 39 4.94 17.28 7.01
CA GLY A 39 3.76 16.41 7.02
C GLY A 39 3.21 16.12 5.63
N CYS A 40 2.73 14.88 5.46
CA CYS A 40 2.19 14.40 4.19
C CYS A 40 0.90 15.15 3.82
N LYS A 41 0.77 15.57 2.55
CA LYS A 41 -0.45 16.24 2.06
C LYS A 41 -1.58 15.24 1.77
N GLY A 42 -1.24 13.98 1.61
CA GLY A 42 -2.15 12.88 1.43
C GLY A 42 -1.39 11.58 1.29
N SER A 43 -2.03 10.51 1.74
CA SER A 43 -1.54 9.14 1.61
C SER A 43 -2.67 8.26 1.10
N VAL A 44 -2.33 7.32 0.22
CA VAL A 44 -3.28 6.40 -0.39
C VAL A 44 -2.71 4.98 -0.38
N LYS A 45 -3.54 4.02 0.04
CA LYS A 45 -3.15 2.60 0.04
C LYS A 45 -3.12 2.05 -1.37
N VAL A 46 -1.97 1.54 -1.80
CA VAL A 46 -1.75 0.99 -3.14
C VAL A 46 -2.60 -0.26 -3.40
N SER A 47 -2.98 -0.99 -2.36
CA SER A 47 -3.90 -2.14 -2.47
C SER A 47 -5.27 -1.76 -3.04
N ALA A 48 -5.77 -0.58 -2.71
CA ALA A 48 -7.05 -0.06 -3.21
C ALA A 48 -6.92 0.64 -4.57
N ILE A 49 -5.71 0.93 -5.04
CA ILE A 49 -5.50 1.67 -6.29
C ILE A 49 -5.67 0.73 -7.48
N GLN A 50 -6.44 1.18 -8.46
CA GLN A 50 -6.49 0.63 -9.81
C GLN A 50 -5.62 1.50 -10.72
N ILE A 51 -4.59 0.89 -11.29
CA ILE A 51 -3.61 1.58 -12.13
C ILE A 51 -4.09 1.47 -13.58
N ALA A 52 -4.48 2.60 -14.17
CA ALA A 52 -4.86 2.71 -15.57
C ALA A 52 -3.68 3.28 -16.36
N VAL A 53 -3.14 2.45 -17.24
CA VAL A 53 -1.96 2.79 -18.03
C VAL A 53 -2.41 3.24 -19.42
N SER A 54 -2.05 4.47 -19.80
CA SER A 54 -2.31 4.95 -21.15
C SER A 54 -1.38 4.27 -22.15
N ASN A 55 -1.94 3.69 -23.21
CA ASN A 55 -1.18 3.06 -24.29
C ASN A 55 -0.73 4.06 -25.37
N VAL A 56 -1.32 5.25 -25.37
CA VAL A 56 -1.03 6.35 -26.34
C VAL A 56 0.11 7.21 -25.84
N ASP A 57 0.10 7.58 -24.57
CA ASP A 57 1.12 8.40 -23.93
C ASP A 57 1.97 7.54 -23.01
N SER A 58 3.24 7.32 -23.36
CA SER A 58 4.19 6.48 -22.60
C SER A 58 4.70 7.13 -21.31
N THR A 59 4.25 8.34 -20.99
CA THR A 59 4.62 9.08 -19.77
C THR A 59 3.45 9.25 -18.81
N ARG A 60 2.21 9.02 -19.27
CA ARG A 60 0.99 9.23 -18.47
C ARG A 60 0.56 7.94 -17.76
N MET A 61 0.14 8.07 -16.51
CA MET A 61 -0.45 6.98 -15.73
C MET A 61 -1.55 7.53 -14.83
N ASP A 62 -2.69 6.88 -14.82
CA ASP A 62 -3.86 7.33 -14.09
C ASP A 62 -4.12 6.35 -12.93
N LEU A 63 -4.27 6.88 -11.72
CA LEU A 63 -4.54 6.11 -10.51
C LEU A 63 -6.00 6.33 -10.12
N SER A 64 -6.82 5.32 -10.32
CA SER A 64 -8.23 5.32 -9.93
C SER A 64 -8.39 4.62 -8.60
N ILE A 65 -8.97 5.33 -7.62
CA ILE A 65 -9.22 4.80 -6.28
C ILE A 65 -10.74 4.69 -6.12
N PRO A 66 -11.29 3.49 -5.89
CA PRO A 66 -12.73 3.34 -5.69
C PRO A 66 -13.15 4.14 -4.45
N GLY A 67 -14.12 5.05 -4.63
CA GLY A 67 -14.60 5.94 -3.58
C GLY A 67 -13.77 7.21 -3.34
N GLN A 68 -12.74 7.49 -4.15
CA GLN A 68 -11.98 8.76 -4.09
C GLN A 68 -11.75 9.37 -5.49
N LYS A 69 -11.20 10.59 -5.52
CA LYS A 69 -10.88 11.30 -6.75
C LYS A 69 -9.73 10.61 -7.50
N ASN A 70 -9.89 10.41 -8.81
CA ASN A 70 -8.83 9.93 -9.69
C ASN A 70 -7.60 10.84 -9.62
N LEU A 71 -6.43 10.23 -9.49
CA LEU A 71 -5.13 10.89 -9.56
C LEU A 71 -4.56 10.72 -10.96
N TYR A 72 -4.47 11.80 -11.72
CA TYR A 72 -3.77 11.79 -13.00
C TYR A 72 -2.31 12.16 -12.77
N LEU A 73 -1.41 11.24 -13.11
CA LEU A 73 0.03 11.39 -12.92
C LEU A 73 0.76 11.29 -14.26
N LYS A 74 1.85 12.03 -14.37
CA LYS A 74 2.77 11.95 -15.50
C LYS A 74 4.19 11.84 -14.98
N ALA A 75 4.94 10.88 -15.49
CA ALA A 75 6.35 10.72 -15.19
C ALA A 75 7.19 11.67 -16.06
N PRO A 76 8.39 12.07 -15.60
CA PRO A 76 9.31 12.88 -16.41
C PRO A 76 9.82 12.09 -17.62
N SER A 77 10.01 10.79 -17.45
CA SER A 77 10.50 9.87 -18.47
C SER A 77 9.66 8.58 -18.54
N PRO A 78 9.57 7.92 -19.71
CA PRO A 78 8.95 6.60 -19.83
C PRO A 78 9.61 5.53 -18.93
N GLN A 79 10.91 5.65 -18.71
CA GLN A 79 11.68 4.78 -17.83
C GLN A 79 11.22 4.92 -16.38
N GLU A 80 11.09 6.15 -15.89
CA GLU A 80 10.59 6.40 -14.54
C GLU A 80 9.15 5.93 -14.39
N ARG A 81 8.27 6.15 -15.38
CA ARG A 81 6.92 5.57 -15.37
C ARG A 81 7.00 4.07 -15.16
N GLN A 82 7.85 3.37 -15.91
CA GLN A 82 7.95 1.92 -15.78
C GLN A 82 8.41 1.51 -14.38
N LEU A 83 9.39 2.20 -13.81
CA LEU A 83 9.81 1.98 -12.43
C LEU A 83 8.66 2.17 -11.44
N TRP A 84 7.86 3.23 -11.61
CA TRP A 84 6.68 3.48 -10.78
C TRP A 84 5.61 2.41 -10.93
N LEU A 85 5.32 1.95 -12.15
CA LEU A 85 4.37 0.87 -12.40
C LEU A 85 4.83 -0.44 -11.74
N VAL A 86 6.11 -0.79 -11.87
CA VAL A 86 6.70 -1.97 -11.25
C VAL A 86 6.63 -1.86 -9.73
N ALA A 87 6.99 -0.71 -9.16
CA ALA A 87 6.97 -0.51 -7.71
C ALA A 87 5.55 -0.54 -7.14
N LEU A 88 4.58 0.10 -7.80
CA LEU A 88 3.17 0.06 -7.42
C LEU A 88 2.60 -1.35 -7.53
N GLY A 89 2.89 -2.07 -8.61
CA GLY A 89 2.48 -3.46 -8.79
C GLY A 89 3.08 -4.39 -7.73
N SER A 90 4.37 -4.24 -7.45
CA SER A 90 5.08 -5.03 -6.43
C SER A 90 4.54 -4.73 -5.02
N ALA A 91 4.30 -3.45 -4.72
CA ALA A 91 3.73 -3.04 -3.45
C ALA A 91 2.30 -3.59 -3.27
N LYS A 92 1.49 -3.59 -4.34
CA LYS A 92 0.16 -4.19 -4.33
C LYS A 92 0.20 -5.70 -4.05
N ALA A 93 1.16 -6.42 -4.63
CA ALA A 93 1.35 -7.86 -4.38
C ALA A 93 1.87 -8.15 -2.96
N CYS A 94 2.81 -7.34 -2.45
CA CYS A 94 3.39 -7.51 -1.12
C CYS A 94 2.39 -7.27 0.03
N VAL A 95 1.43 -6.36 -0.16
CA VAL A 95 0.34 -6.15 0.82
C VAL A 95 -0.53 -7.40 0.99
N THR A 96 -0.75 -8.15 -0.09
CA THR A 96 -1.50 -9.42 -0.03
C THR A 96 -0.74 -10.45 0.81
N LEU A 97 0.57 -10.61 0.55
CA LEU A 97 1.43 -11.56 1.27
C LEU A 97 1.55 -11.26 2.76
N THR A 98 1.72 -9.98 3.13
CA THR A 98 1.81 -9.59 4.55
C THR A 98 0.48 -9.78 5.29
N THR A 99 -0.66 -9.63 4.60
CA THR A 99 -1.98 -9.91 5.17
C THR A 99 -2.18 -11.41 5.38
N GLU A 100 -1.77 -12.24 4.43
CA GLU A 100 -1.79 -13.70 4.55
C GLU A 100 -0.86 -14.19 5.67
N MET A 101 0.34 -13.61 5.81
CA MET A 101 1.28 -13.96 6.88
C MET A 101 0.78 -13.53 8.27
N LYS A 102 0.13 -12.36 8.39
CA LYS A 102 -0.48 -11.94 9.68
C LYS A 102 -1.67 -12.81 10.04
N ASN A 103 -2.51 -13.17 9.08
CA ASN A 103 -3.68 -14.02 9.31
C ASN A 103 -3.26 -15.47 9.67
N SER A 104 -2.22 -16.01 9.04
CA SER A 104 -1.70 -17.32 9.38
C SER A 104 -1.05 -17.34 10.77
N ALA A 105 -0.27 -16.31 11.12
CA ALA A 105 0.32 -16.18 12.46
C ALA A 105 -0.73 -16.08 13.58
N LEU A 106 -1.81 -15.31 13.37
CA LEU A 106 -2.94 -15.22 14.31
C LEU A 106 -3.67 -16.56 14.45
N THR A 107 -3.85 -17.29 13.34
CA THR A 107 -4.50 -18.61 13.34
C THR A 107 -3.67 -19.65 14.11
N VAL A 108 -2.34 -19.63 13.96
CA VAL A 108 -1.43 -20.52 14.68
C VAL A 108 -1.47 -20.22 16.18
N HIS A 109 -1.36 -18.95 16.58
CA HIS A 109 -1.41 -18.56 17.99
C HIS A 109 -2.74 -18.95 18.66
N HIS A 110 -3.88 -18.73 17.99
CA HIS A 110 -5.19 -19.12 18.51
C HIS A 110 -5.31 -20.64 18.72
N LYS A 111 -4.83 -21.46 17.77
CA LYS A 111 -4.82 -22.93 17.89
C LYS A 111 -3.93 -23.40 19.04
N SER A 112 -2.76 -22.79 19.25
CA SER A 112 -1.85 -23.13 20.35
C SER A 112 -2.47 -22.84 21.72
N VAL A 113 -3.12 -21.68 21.88
CA VAL A 113 -3.79 -21.32 23.13
C VAL A 113 -4.93 -22.31 23.44
N LEU A 114 -5.78 -22.63 22.46
CA LEU A 114 -6.84 -23.63 22.64
C LEU A 114 -6.32 -25.02 23.00
N ALA A 115 -5.22 -25.46 22.39
CA ALA A 115 -4.58 -26.74 22.71
C ALA A 115 -4.08 -26.78 24.16
N ILE A 116 -3.52 -25.67 24.68
CA ILE A 116 -3.09 -25.55 26.07
C ILE A 116 -4.30 -25.63 27.02
N TRP A 117 -5.40 -24.95 26.70
CA TRP A 117 -6.63 -25.01 27.49
C TRP A 117 -7.24 -26.42 27.53
N GLN A 118 -7.34 -27.09 26.38
CA GLN A 118 -7.81 -28.48 26.30
C GLN A 118 -6.92 -29.44 27.10
N GLN A 119 -5.61 -29.25 27.07
CA GLN A 119 -4.69 -30.08 27.85
C GLN A 119 -4.86 -29.83 29.36
N ARG A 120 -5.09 -28.58 29.76
CA ARG A 120 -5.31 -28.21 31.17
C ARG A 120 -6.63 -28.77 31.70
N GLN A 121 -7.68 -28.76 30.90
CA GLN A 121 -8.98 -29.33 31.25
C GLN A 121 -8.90 -30.86 31.44
N ARG A 122 -8.20 -31.57 30.55
CA ARG A 122 -7.92 -33.01 30.70
C ARG A 122 -7.09 -33.34 31.95
N ASN A 123 -6.12 -32.50 32.31
CA ASN A 123 -5.33 -32.69 33.53
C ASN A 123 -6.15 -32.45 34.81
N TYR A 124 -7.08 -31.50 34.78
CA TYR A 124 -7.98 -31.26 35.91
C TYR A 124 -8.90 -32.46 36.13
N GLU A 125 -9.50 -33.00 35.08
CA GLU A 125 -10.35 -34.20 35.14
C GLU A 125 -9.59 -35.45 35.62
N ARG A 126 -8.28 -35.56 35.34
CA ARG A 126 -7.43 -36.64 35.85
C ARG A 126 -7.05 -36.52 37.32
N THR A 127 -7.10 -35.33 37.90
CA THR A 127 -6.65 -35.08 39.29
C THR A 127 -7.81 -35.21 40.29
N VAL A 128 -9.06 -35.17 39.83
CA VAL A 128 -10.28 -35.20 40.68
C VAL A 128 -10.80 -36.64 40.92
N ILE A 129 -10.15 -37.64 40.35
CA ILE A 129 -10.42 -39.07 40.56
C ILE A 129 -9.36 -39.69 41.48
N TYR A 130 -9.25 -39.20 42.71
CA TYR A 130 -8.65 -39.90 43.86
C TYR A 130 -9.26 -39.40 45.16
#